data_AF-A0A7W1HNV2-F1
#
_entry.id   AF-A0A7W1HNV2-F1
#
_cell.length_a   1.000
_cell.length_b   1.000
_cell.length_c   1.000
_cell.angle_alpha   90.00
_cell.angle_beta   90.00
_cell.angle_gamma   90.00
#
_symmetry.space_group_name_H-M   'P 1'
#
loop_
_entity.id
_entity.type
_entity.pdbx_description
1 polymer ?
#
loop_
_entity_poly.entity_id
_entity_poly.type
_entity_poly.pdbx_seq_one_letter_code
_entity_poly.pdbx_strand_id
1 'polypeptide(L)'
;ATEQVARQGLRVAEEATEKTEEVLRQTEKATRKAELKAAVFGALKTTNYEDLTVDEISERLEGLSTGELEKVRKYEKKNKNRETLIEQIDRKIRANS
;
A
#
# COMPACT_ATOMS: atom_id res chain seq x y z
N ALA A 1 3.24 -47.85 -15.97
CA ALA A 1 4.41 -46.95 -15.89
C ALA A 1 4.15 -45.59 -16.56
N THR A 2 3.66 -45.56 -17.80
CA THR A 2 3.40 -44.32 -18.57
C THR A 2 2.33 -43.38 -17.97
N GLU A 3 1.26 -43.91 -17.40
CA GLU A 3 0.20 -43.10 -16.78
C GLU A 3 0.68 -42.32 -15.55
N GLN A 4 1.56 -42.91 -14.75
CA GLN A 4 2.14 -42.28 -13.57
C GLN A 4 3.07 -41.12 -13.96
N VAL A 5 3.85 -41.28 -15.03
CA VAL A 5 4.73 -40.24 -15.57
C VAL A 5 3.93 -39.07 -16.12
N ALA A 6 2.83 -39.33 -16.85
CA ALA A 6 1.94 -38.29 -17.37
C ALA A 6 1.29 -37.47 -16.24
N ARG A 7 0.79 -38.14 -15.18
CA ARG A 7 0.21 -37.45 -14.01
C ARG A 7 1.25 -36.64 -13.23
N GLN A 8 2.49 -37.12 -13.15
CA GLN A 8 3.57 -36.39 -12.48
C GLN A 8 3.96 -35.13 -13.27
N GLY A 9 4.03 -35.21 -14.60
CA GLY A 9 4.31 -34.06 -15.47
C GLY A 9 3.23 -32.98 -15.37
N LEU A 10 1.94 -33.37 -15.35
CA LEU A 10 0.83 -32.43 -15.20
C LEU A 10 0.90 -31.67 -13.87
N ARG A 11 1.13 -32.37 -12.76
CA ARG A 11 1.25 -31.74 -11.43
C ARG A 11 2.37 -30.69 -11.38
N VAL A 12 3.52 -31.00 -11.96
CA VAL A 12 4.66 -30.05 -11.99
C VAL A 12 4.30 -28.78 -12.80
N ALA A 13 3.53 -28.92 -13.88
CA ALA A 13 3.07 -27.78 -14.67
C ALA A 13 2.03 -26.92 -13.92
N GLU A 14 1.12 -27.54 -13.17
CA GLU A 14 0.16 -26.86 -12.29
C GLU A 14 0.90 -26.07 -11.19
N GLU A 15 1.81 -26.72 -10.46
CA GLU A 15 2.61 -26.07 -9.42
C GLU A 15 3.46 -24.90 -9.95
N ALA A 16 4.00 -25.03 -11.19
CA ALA A 16 4.74 -23.95 -11.82
C ALA A 16 3.84 -22.75 -12.18
N THR A 17 2.60 -23.01 -12.57
CA THR A 17 1.61 -21.97 -12.89
C THR A 17 1.18 -21.24 -11.61
N GLU A 18 0.85 -21.98 -10.55
CA GLU A 18 0.49 -21.42 -9.24
C GLU A 18 1.59 -20.52 -8.68
N LYS A 19 2.85 -20.95 -8.75
CA LYS A 19 4.01 -20.12 -8.34
C LYS A 19 4.12 -18.85 -9.17
N THR A 20 3.86 -18.92 -10.47
CA THR A 20 3.89 -17.75 -11.35
C THR A 20 2.80 -16.74 -10.99
N GLU A 21 1.58 -17.21 -10.72
CA GLU A 21 0.47 -16.37 -10.26
C GLU A 21 0.78 -15.70 -8.91
N GLU A 22 1.41 -16.42 -7.98
CA GLU A 22 1.82 -15.85 -6.70
C GLU A 22 2.82 -14.71 -6.90
N VAL A 23 3.86 -14.91 -7.72
CA VAL A 23 4.87 -13.89 -8.02
C VAL A 23 4.24 -12.66 -8.68
N LEU A 24 3.30 -12.86 -9.63
CA LEU A 24 2.55 -11.75 -10.25
C LEU A 24 1.77 -10.96 -9.19
N ARG A 25 1.03 -11.64 -8.32
CA ARG A 25 0.26 -11.02 -7.23
C ARG A 25 1.16 -10.25 -6.25
N GLN A 26 2.36 -10.77 -5.95
CA GLN A 26 3.33 -10.08 -5.10
C GLN A 26 3.87 -8.82 -5.80
N THR A 27 4.17 -8.90 -7.08
CA THR A 27 4.66 -7.78 -7.90
C THR A 27 3.62 -6.66 -7.95
N GLU A 28 2.36 -6.97 -8.25
CA GLU A 28 1.28 -5.99 -8.25
C GLU A 28 1.11 -5.29 -6.89
N LYS A 29 1.22 -6.04 -5.79
CA LYS A 29 1.15 -5.47 -4.44
C LYS A 29 2.31 -4.50 -4.18
N ALA A 30 3.52 -4.85 -4.62
CA ALA A 30 4.70 -4.00 -4.50
C ALA A 30 4.53 -2.71 -5.31
N THR A 31 4.08 -2.80 -6.56
CA THR A 31 3.79 -1.64 -7.42
C THR A 31 2.75 -0.72 -6.78
N ARG A 32 1.62 -1.28 -6.33
CA ARG A 32 0.57 -0.49 -5.65
C ARG A 32 1.07 0.18 -4.36
N LYS A 33 1.99 -0.45 -3.63
CA LYS A 33 2.61 0.15 -2.44
C LYS A 33 3.53 1.31 -2.82
N ALA A 34 4.34 1.15 -3.87
CA ALA A 34 5.23 2.20 -4.36
C ALA A 34 4.46 3.42 -4.90
N GLU A 35 3.39 3.19 -5.67
CA GLU A 35 2.50 4.25 -6.16
C GLU A 35 1.83 5.01 -5.02
N LEU A 36 1.31 4.29 -4.01
CA LEU A 36 0.72 4.93 -2.83
C LEU A 36 1.74 5.78 -2.08
N LYS A 37 2.97 5.27 -1.91
CA LYS A 37 4.07 6.01 -1.28
C LYS A 37 4.36 7.29 -2.06
N ALA A 38 4.53 7.20 -3.37
CA ALA A 38 4.81 8.35 -4.23
C ALA A 38 3.69 9.41 -4.16
N ALA A 39 2.43 8.98 -4.17
CA ALA A 39 1.29 9.89 -4.05
C ALA A 39 1.26 10.64 -2.70
N VAL A 40 1.53 9.93 -1.59
CA VAL A 40 1.60 10.55 -0.26
C VAL A 40 2.76 11.52 -0.15
N PHE A 41 3.92 11.16 -0.69
CA PHE A 41 5.12 11.98 -0.64
C PHE A 41 4.94 13.26 -1.47
N GLY A 42 4.30 13.15 -2.64
CA GLY A 42 3.93 14.30 -3.47
C GLY A 42 2.93 15.22 -2.78
N ALA A 43 1.85 14.68 -2.20
CA ALA A 43 0.85 15.47 -1.49
C ALA A 43 1.46 16.26 -0.32
N LEU A 44 2.32 15.61 0.47
CA LEU A 44 2.97 16.22 1.63
C LEU A 44 4.25 16.99 1.30
N LYS A 45 4.66 17.04 0.02
CA LYS A 45 5.90 17.69 -0.44
C LYS A 45 7.12 17.26 0.38
N THR A 46 7.24 15.96 0.67
CA THR A 46 8.33 15.38 1.44
C THR A 46 8.95 14.20 0.72
N THR A 47 10.25 14.01 0.90
CA THR A 47 10.98 12.82 0.46
C THR A 47 11.15 11.80 1.57
N ASN A 48 10.79 12.15 2.81
CA ASN A 48 11.05 11.33 3.98
C ASN A 48 9.92 11.42 5.02
N TYR A 49 8.79 10.79 4.71
CA TYR A 49 7.62 10.78 5.59
C TYR A 49 7.86 10.08 6.94
N GLU A 50 8.76 9.09 6.96
CA GLU A 50 8.96 8.27 8.15
C GLU A 50 9.63 9.05 9.27
N ASP A 51 10.52 9.97 8.94
CA ASP A 51 11.25 10.75 9.95
C ASP A 51 10.46 11.96 10.46
N LEU A 52 9.30 12.26 9.86
CA LEU A 52 8.44 13.34 10.33
C LEU A 52 7.65 12.94 11.57
N THR A 53 7.58 13.89 12.51
CA THR A 53 6.72 13.82 13.69
C THR A 53 5.24 13.95 13.32
N VAL A 54 4.35 13.65 14.28
CA VAL A 54 2.91 13.82 14.08
C VAL A 54 2.60 15.27 13.71
N ASP A 55 3.09 16.23 14.50
CA ASP A 55 2.82 17.66 14.31
C ASP A 55 3.28 18.18 12.94
N GLU A 56 4.50 17.81 12.54
CA GLU A 56 5.04 18.14 11.22
C GLU A 56 4.21 17.57 10.06
N ILE A 57 3.61 16.39 10.23
CA ILE A 57 2.71 15.83 9.23
C ILE A 57 1.38 16.57 9.29
N SER A 58 0.85 16.86 10.48
CA SER A 58 -0.41 17.56 10.70
C SER A 58 -0.46 18.91 9.96
N GLU A 59 0.62 19.68 10.03
CA GLU A 59 0.76 20.95 9.30
C GLU A 59 0.66 20.76 7.78
N ARG A 60 1.25 19.67 7.26
CA ARG A 60 1.25 19.35 5.83
C ARG A 60 -0.05 18.71 5.35
N LEU A 61 -0.90 18.23 6.27
CA LEU A 61 -2.26 17.77 5.95
C LEU A 61 -3.21 18.94 5.67
N GLU A 62 -2.87 20.15 6.10
CA GLU A 62 -3.68 21.33 5.82
C GLU A 62 -3.70 21.63 4.31
N GLY A 63 -4.90 21.86 3.78
CA GLY A 63 -5.09 22.14 2.35
C GLY A 63 -5.08 20.92 1.43
N LEU A 64 -4.93 19.71 1.96
CA LEU A 64 -5.11 18.49 1.17
C LEU A 64 -6.59 18.22 0.86
N SER A 65 -6.84 17.72 -0.34
CA SER A 65 -8.17 17.23 -0.74
C SER A 65 -8.56 15.95 0.03
N THR A 66 -9.86 15.66 0.11
CA THR A 66 -10.37 14.42 0.74
C THR A 66 -9.73 13.16 0.16
N GLY A 67 -9.56 13.10 -1.16
CA GLY A 67 -8.91 11.97 -1.83
C GLY A 67 -7.41 11.83 -1.52
N GLU A 68 -6.71 12.93 -1.24
CA GLU A 68 -5.32 12.88 -0.77
C GLU A 68 -5.25 12.43 0.69
N LEU A 69 -6.11 12.96 1.54
CA LEU A 69 -6.21 12.55 2.95
C LEU A 69 -6.47 11.04 3.08
N GLU A 70 -7.36 10.47 2.27
CA GLU A 70 -7.61 9.03 2.24
C GLU A 70 -6.36 8.20 1.87
N LYS A 71 -5.55 8.70 0.91
CA LYS A 71 -4.28 8.04 0.54
C LYS A 71 -3.29 8.10 1.70
N VAL A 72 -3.14 9.25 2.35
CA VAL A 72 -2.25 9.39 3.53
C VAL A 72 -2.71 8.46 4.65
N ARG A 73 -4.01 8.41 4.94
CA ARG A 73 -4.58 7.48 5.93
C ARG A 73 -4.25 6.03 5.61
N LYS A 74 -4.45 5.62 4.36
CA LYS A 74 -4.17 4.25 3.90
C LYS A 74 -2.69 3.91 4.00
N TYR A 75 -1.81 4.87 3.71
CA TYR A 75 -0.37 4.69 3.85
C TYR A 75 0.04 4.57 5.32
N GLU A 76 -0.42 5.46 6.19
CA GLU A 76 -0.10 5.44 7.62
C GLU A 76 -0.52 4.11 8.27
N LYS A 77 -1.75 3.63 7.99
CA LYS A 77 -2.24 2.34 8.49
C LYS A 77 -1.42 1.13 8.06
N LYS A 78 -0.74 1.22 6.91
CA LYS A 78 0.11 0.14 6.36
C LYS A 78 1.58 0.32 6.69
N ASN A 79 1.94 1.42 7.35
CA ASN A 79 3.32 1.78 7.67
C ASN A 79 3.49 1.89 9.19
N LYS A 80 3.75 3.08 9.73
CA LYS A 80 4.01 3.28 11.17
C LYS A 80 2.77 3.13 12.05
N ASN A 81 1.56 3.21 11.47
CA ASN A 81 0.29 3.03 12.16
C ASN A 81 0.15 3.87 13.44
N ARG A 82 0.54 5.15 13.38
CA ARG A 82 0.40 6.11 14.48
C ARG A 82 -1.07 6.47 14.64
N GLU A 83 -1.69 5.99 15.70
CA GLU A 83 -3.13 6.16 15.97
C GLU A 83 -3.55 7.62 15.98
N THR A 84 -2.81 8.48 16.69
CA THR A 84 -3.11 9.92 16.78
C THR A 84 -3.19 10.59 15.41
N LEU A 85 -2.29 10.23 14.48
CA LEU A 85 -2.28 10.78 13.13
C LEU A 85 -3.45 10.25 12.30
N ILE A 86 -3.76 8.96 12.41
CA ILE A 86 -4.91 8.35 11.73
C ILE A 86 -6.21 9.04 12.16
N GLU A 87 -6.39 9.27 13.46
CA GLU A 87 -7.57 9.97 13.97
C GLU A 87 -7.67 11.41 13.48
N GLN A 88 -6.56 12.14 13.44
CA GLN A 88 -6.52 13.49 12.88
C GLN A 88 -6.94 13.52 11.41
N ILE A 89 -6.42 12.58 10.61
CA ILE A 89 -6.80 12.46 9.20
C ILE A 89 -8.29 12.12 9.06
N ASP A 90 -8.81 11.20 9.89
CA ASP A 90 -10.23 10.83 9.88
C ASP A 90 -11.14 12.02 10.23
N ARG A 91 -10.73 12.87 11.17
CA ARG A 91 -11.45 14.12 11.47
C ARG A 91 -11.45 15.08 10.28
N LYS A 92 -10.31 15.26 9.61
CA LYS A 92 -10.20 16.14 8.43
C LYS A 92 -11.03 15.64 7.25
N ILE A 93 -11.02 14.33 6.98
CA ILE A 93 -11.84 13.71 5.93
C ILE A 93 -13.32 14.04 6.18
N ARG A 94 -13.81 13.85 7.42
CA ARG A 94 -15.20 14.15 7.77
C ARG A 94 -15.54 15.63 7.67
N ALA A 95 -14.59 16.52 7.97
CA ALA A 95 -14.79 17.97 7.86
C ALA A 95 -14.80 18.48 6.40
N ASN A 96 -14.12 17.78 5.50
CA ASN A 96 -14.04 18.10 4.07
C ASN A 96 -15.08 17.34 3.21
N SER A 97 -15.98 16.57 3.85
CA SER A 97 -17.03 15.79 3.17
C SER A 97 -18.33 16.57 3.01
#